data_AF-A0A6L3FAE4-F1
#
_entry.id   AF-A0A6L3FAE4-F1
#
_cell.length_a   1.000
_cell.length_b   1.000
_cell.length_c   1.000
_cell.angle_alpha   90.00
_cell.angle_beta   90.00
_cell.angle_gamma   90.00
#
_symmetry.space_group_name_H-M   'P 1'
#
loop_
_entity.id
_entity.type
_entity.pdbx_description
1 polymer ?
#
loop_
_entity_poly.entity_id
_entity_poly.type
_entity_poly.pdbx_seq_one_letter_code
_entity_poly.pdbx_strand_id
1 'polypeptide(L)'
;MNIKNILLLPAFVERAKDAAHAVKQGVFVLITPVSDATVTHLLDLEQFTMTSYGIEREEKQDILHLYGEIESKVAICPSCHSLSTTVKAYKDRCVRDCDVWGKRTFVHFQTRRFECPECGHRFTEELQAIAWRRRQTIRFERQVYEACLGNSKKRTAETFQLSDTTVNRIFKRWVKKQRQEKRFGLVRVLGIDEISLKKRHKQFAVVISDLERHCVLAVLPNRKHETLKKWLDTLSDEQRTIIKTVSMDMWGHIVTFSRSIFPKHIV
;
A
#
# COMPACT_ATOMS: atom_id res chain seq x y z
N MET A 1 26.01 13.80 -29.88
CA MET A 1 25.26 14.07 -28.64
C MET A 1 24.33 12.89 -28.39
N ASN A 2 24.58 12.19 -27.30
CA ASN A 2 24.19 10.80 -27.06
C ASN A 2 22.78 10.73 -26.45
N ILE A 3 21.85 10.06 -27.14
CA ILE A 3 20.55 9.66 -26.61
C ILE A 3 20.64 8.15 -26.37
N LYS A 4 20.08 7.70 -25.24
CA LYS A 4 19.68 6.32 -24.85
C LYS A 4 20.42 5.76 -23.63
N ASN A 5 20.17 6.35 -22.46
CA ASN A 5 19.99 5.55 -21.24
C ASN A 5 18.49 5.32 -21.06
N ILE A 6 17.95 4.41 -21.86
CA ILE A 6 16.67 3.77 -21.54
C ILE A 6 17.03 2.68 -20.54
N LEU A 7 16.63 2.86 -19.28
CA LEU A 7 16.56 1.78 -18.31
C LEU A 7 15.62 0.72 -18.89
N LEU A 8 16.20 -0.26 -19.57
CA LEU A 8 15.50 -1.48 -19.95
C LEU A 8 14.93 -2.05 -18.66
N LEU A 9 13.60 -2.12 -18.59
CA LEU A 9 12.90 -2.93 -17.60
C LEU A 9 13.61 -4.29 -17.54
N PRO A 10 13.87 -4.86 -16.35
CA PRO A 10 14.49 -6.16 -16.26
C PRO A 10 13.68 -7.10 -17.15
N ALA A 11 14.39 -7.82 -18.03
CA ALA A 11 13.78 -8.76 -18.98
C ALA A 11 12.71 -9.57 -18.26
N PHE A 12 11.56 -9.78 -18.91
CA PHE A 12 10.52 -10.67 -18.41
C PHE A 12 11.17 -12.04 -18.13
N VAL A 13 11.53 -12.29 -16.87
CA VAL A 13 11.96 -13.61 -16.42
C VAL A 13 10.70 -14.46 -16.53
N GLU A 14 10.69 -15.39 -17.48
CA GLU A 14 9.65 -16.42 -17.53
C GLU A 14 9.63 -17.09 -16.17
N ARG A 15 8.53 -16.90 -15.44
CA ARG A 15 8.35 -17.52 -14.14
C ARG A 15 7.85 -18.93 -14.37
N ALA A 16 8.42 -19.89 -13.66
CA ALA A 16 7.90 -21.24 -13.65
C ALA A 16 6.41 -21.22 -13.25
N LYS A 17 5.56 -21.69 -14.16
CA LYS A 17 4.10 -21.72 -13.96
C LYS A 17 3.65 -22.98 -13.23
N ASP A 18 4.46 -24.04 -13.32
CA ASP A 18 4.22 -25.32 -12.68
C ASP A 18 5.56 -25.96 -12.24
N ALA A 19 5.47 -27.00 -11.44
CA ALA A 19 6.63 -27.70 -10.89
C ALA A 19 7.53 -28.32 -11.99
N ALA A 20 6.94 -28.83 -13.08
CA ALA A 20 7.70 -29.41 -14.18
C ALA A 20 8.49 -28.34 -14.96
N HIS A 21 7.91 -27.14 -15.09
CA HIS A 21 8.57 -25.97 -15.68
C HIS A 21 9.66 -25.41 -14.76
N ALA A 22 9.47 -25.47 -13.44
CA ALA A 22 10.45 -25.01 -12.45
C ALA A 22 11.76 -25.82 -12.47
N VAL A 23 11.67 -27.11 -12.82
CA VAL A 23 12.84 -27.99 -12.97
C VAL A 23 13.55 -27.77 -14.31
N LYS A 24 12.80 -27.45 -15.37
CA LYS A 24 13.31 -27.32 -16.75
C LYS A 24 13.90 -25.94 -17.05
N GLN A 25 13.30 -24.89 -16.51
CA GLN A 25 13.91 -23.57 -16.54
C GLN A 25 14.97 -23.58 -15.46
N GLY A 26 16.23 -23.40 -15.85
CA GLY A 26 17.30 -23.06 -14.91
C GLY A 26 16.97 -21.70 -14.30
N VAL A 27 16.02 -21.67 -13.37
CA VAL A 27 15.71 -20.48 -12.59
C VAL A 27 17.03 -20.15 -11.92
N PHE A 28 17.64 -19.02 -12.29
CA PHE A 28 18.88 -18.52 -11.69
C PHE A 28 18.59 -18.09 -10.25
N VAL A 29 18.30 -19.05 -9.38
CA VAL A 29 18.09 -18.85 -7.95
C VAL A 29 19.37 -19.23 -7.26
N LEU A 30 19.89 -18.31 -6.45
CA LEU A 30 20.94 -18.64 -5.49
C LEU A 30 20.33 -19.56 -4.44
N ILE A 31 20.70 -20.84 -4.50
CA ILE A 31 20.33 -21.81 -3.47
C ILE A 31 21.16 -21.50 -2.23
N THR A 32 20.47 -21.12 -1.15
CA THR A 32 21.10 -20.84 0.14
C THR A 32 20.91 -22.05 1.06
N PRO A 33 21.96 -22.54 1.75
CA PRO A 33 21.80 -23.61 2.72
C PRO A 33 20.94 -23.18 3.91
N VAL A 34 20.27 -24.14 4.54
CA VAL A 34 19.46 -23.89 5.73
C VAL A 34 20.39 -23.61 6.92
N SER A 35 20.22 -22.44 7.53
CA SER A 35 20.82 -21.99 8.78
C SER A 35 19.74 -21.58 9.81
N ASP A 36 20.16 -21.19 11.01
CA ASP A 36 19.26 -20.68 12.05
C ASP A 36 18.53 -19.39 11.62
N ALA A 37 19.12 -18.61 10.72
CA ALA A 37 18.49 -17.39 10.16
C ALA A 37 17.47 -17.69 9.03
N THR A 38 17.34 -18.95 8.59
CA THR A 38 16.50 -19.31 7.43
C THR A 38 15.05 -18.91 7.62
N VAL A 39 14.50 -19.10 8.82
CA VAL A 39 13.10 -18.75 9.10
C VAL A 39 12.89 -17.25 8.95
N THR A 40 13.79 -16.43 9.52
CA THR A 40 13.77 -14.97 9.36
C THR A 40 13.77 -14.56 7.88
N HIS A 41 14.66 -15.14 7.08
CA HIS A 41 14.78 -14.82 5.66
C HIS A 41 13.57 -15.28 4.84
N LEU A 42 13.11 -16.52 5.02
CA LEU A 42 11.92 -17.05 4.31
C LEU A 42 10.66 -16.26 4.65
N LEU A 43 10.59 -15.74 5.87
CA LEU A 43 9.48 -14.92 6.32
C LEU A 43 9.64 -13.45 5.98
N ASP A 44 10.71 -12.97 5.33
CA ASP A 44 10.88 -11.56 4.97
C ASP A 44 10.70 -10.63 6.19
N LEU A 45 11.27 -11.04 7.33
CA LEU A 45 11.23 -10.32 8.61
C LEU A 45 12.65 -9.97 9.06
N GLU A 46 13.47 -9.41 8.16
CA GLU A 46 14.92 -9.17 8.37
C GLU A 46 15.27 -8.35 9.62
N GLN A 47 14.36 -7.53 10.14
CA GLN A 47 14.59 -6.79 11.38
C GLN A 47 14.60 -7.69 12.63
N PHE A 48 14.12 -8.92 12.51
CA PHE A 48 13.97 -9.85 13.61
C PHE A 48 14.73 -11.15 13.39
N THR A 49 15.47 -11.61 14.39
CA THR A 49 15.95 -13.00 14.44
C THR A 49 14.87 -13.85 15.09
N MET A 50 14.29 -14.81 14.37
CA MET A 50 13.32 -15.76 14.94
C MET A 50 14.07 -16.78 15.80
N THR A 51 13.73 -16.86 17.09
CA THR A 51 14.42 -17.71 18.07
C THR A 51 13.65 -18.96 18.43
N SER A 52 12.31 -18.92 18.35
CA SER A 52 11.46 -20.07 18.66
C SER A 52 10.07 -19.93 18.04
N TYR A 53 9.31 -21.02 18.05
CA TYR A 53 7.92 -21.03 17.58
C TYR A 53 7.04 -21.95 18.43
N GLY A 54 5.74 -21.71 18.38
CA GLY A 54 4.70 -22.58 18.94
C GLY A 54 3.53 -22.69 17.98
N ILE A 55 2.81 -23.82 18.00
CA ILE A 55 1.61 -24.01 17.19
C ILE A 55 0.45 -24.32 18.13
N GLU A 56 -0.52 -23.42 18.19
CA GLU A 56 -1.80 -23.62 18.86
C GLU A 56 -2.78 -24.24 17.85
N ARG A 57 -3.39 -25.36 18.22
CA ARG A 57 -4.32 -26.10 17.36
C ARG A 57 -5.74 -25.61 17.64
N GLU A 58 -6.45 -25.29 16.57
CA GLU A 58 -7.79 -24.70 16.59
C GLU A 58 -8.65 -25.45 15.57
N GLU A 59 -9.96 -25.55 15.81
CA GLU A 59 -10.86 -26.35 14.95
C GLU A 59 -10.89 -25.87 13.50
N LYS A 60 -10.74 -24.56 13.27
CA LYS A 60 -10.85 -23.94 11.94
C LYS A 60 -9.51 -23.71 11.27
N GLN A 61 -8.53 -23.23 12.02
CA GLN A 61 -7.22 -22.85 11.49
C GLN A 61 -6.21 -22.77 12.63
N ASP A 62 -5.16 -23.60 12.56
CA ASP A 62 -4.02 -23.52 13.49
C ASP A 62 -3.43 -22.10 13.56
N ILE A 63 -2.91 -21.76 14.73
CA ILE A 63 -2.23 -20.51 15.00
C ILE A 63 -0.73 -20.79 15.19
N LEU A 64 0.10 -20.14 14.37
CA LEU A 64 1.55 -20.13 14.50
C LEU A 64 2.00 -18.92 15.32
N HIS A 65 2.65 -19.18 16.45
CA HIS A 65 3.34 -18.18 17.27
C HIS A 65 4.81 -18.21 16.91
N LEU A 66 5.35 -17.10 16.43
CA LEU A 66 6.78 -16.91 16.20
C LEU A 66 7.31 -15.96 17.25
N TYR A 67 8.43 -16.32 17.88
CA TYR A 67 9.11 -15.49 18.87
C TYR A 67 10.42 -15.02 18.27
N GLY A 68 10.68 -13.72 18.35
CA GLY A 68 11.89 -13.15 17.79
C GLY A 68 12.43 -11.96 18.56
N GLU A 69 13.69 -11.68 18.31
CA GLU A 69 14.44 -10.58 18.91
C GLU A 69 14.80 -9.56 17.83
N ILE A 70 14.90 -8.29 18.21
CA ILE A 70 15.26 -7.22 17.27
C ILE A 70 16.78 -7.15 17.18
N GLU A 71 17.33 -7.32 15.97
CA GLU A 71 18.78 -7.41 15.74
C GLU A 71 19.54 -6.12 16.05
N SER A 72 18.98 -4.97 15.63
CA SER A 72 19.65 -3.69 15.80
C SER A 72 19.91 -3.42 17.28
N LYS A 73 21.12 -3.01 17.68
CA LYS A 73 21.43 -2.60 19.06
C LYS A 73 21.19 -1.11 19.32
N VAL A 74 20.78 -0.36 18.29
CA VAL A 74 20.65 1.10 18.33
C VAL A 74 19.28 1.54 17.80
N ALA A 75 18.86 2.73 18.22
CA ALA A 75 17.70 3.42 17.66
C ALA A 75 18.01 4.91 17.44
N ILE A 76 17.40 5.52 16.41
CA ILE A 76 17.56 6.94 16.09
C ILE A 76 16.55 7.75 16.90
N CYS A 77 17.01 8.79 17.60
CA CYS A 77 16.13 9.69 18.34
C CYS A 77 15.22 10.47 17.39
N PRO A 78 13.88 10.42 17.52
CA PRO A 78 12.98 11.16 16.64
C PRO A 78 12.99 12.68 16.89
N SER A 79 13.62 13.15 17.97
CA SER A 79 13.68 14.58 18.32
C SER A 79 14.93 15.28 17.82
N CYS A 80 16.11 14.63 17.88
CA CYS A 80 17.39 15.24 17.51
C CYS A 80 18.20 14.39 16.52
N HIS A 81 17.68 13.23 16.11
CA HIS A 81 18.29 12.30 15.15
C HIS A 81 19.65 11.71 15.54
N SER A 82 20.09 11.88 16.79
CA SER A 82 21.27 11.18 17.31
C SER A 82 20.99 9.69 17.55
N LEU A 83 22.06 8.90 17.52
CA LEU A 83 21.99 7.48 17.85
C LEU A 83 21.84 7.29 19.36
N SER A 84 20.91 6.42 19.75
CA SER A 84 20.67 6.04 21.13
C SER A 84 20.95 4.55 21.32
N THR A 85 21.81 4.23 22.28
CA THR A 85 22.13 2.85 22.72
C THR A 85 21.50 2.53 24.09
N THR A 86 21.12 3.55 24.85
CA THR A 86 20.57 3.40 26.20
C THR A 86 19.12 2.95 26.20
N VAL A 87 18.89 1.65 26.42
CA VAL A 87 17.57 1.08 26.65
C VAL A 87 17.16 1.28 28.11
N LYS A 88 15.97 1.84 28.35
CA LYS A 88 15.40 2.05 29.69
C LYS A 88 14.36 1.00 30.06
N ALA A 89 13.66 0.46 29.09
CA ALA A 89 12.60 -0.52 29.32
C ALA A 89 12.36 -1.38 28.10
N TYR A 90 11.95 -2.62 28.36
CA TYR A 90 11.41 -3.54 27.38
C TYR A 90 9.90 -3.65 27.59
N LYS A 91 9.17 -3.88 26.51
CA LYS A 91 7.73 -4.14 26.56
C LYS A 91 7.37 -5.22 25.56
N ASP A 92 6.78 -6.30 26.06
CA ASP A 92 6.26 -7.38 25.25
C ASP A 92 5.22 -6.86 24.27
N ARG A 93 5.33 -7.31 23.03
CA ARG A 93 4.46 -6.94 21.93
C ARG A 93 4.22 -8.15 21.06
N CYS A 94 2.97 -8.30 20.66
CA CYS A 94 2.53 -9.28 19.69
C CYS A 94 1.84 -8.54 18.55
N VAL A 95 2.16 -8.92 17.31
CA VAL A 95 1.49 -8.43 16.10
C VAL A 95 1.02 -9.57 15.22
N ARG A 96 -0.07 -9.32 14.51
CA ARG A 96 -0.56 -10.20 13.44
C ARG A 96 0.28 -10.01 12.18
N ASP A 97 0.73 -11.10 11.60
CA ASP A 97 1.48 -11.11 10.34
C ASP A 97 0.76 -11.90 9.25
N CYS A 98 1.32 -12.05 8.05
CA CYS A 98 0.78 -12.90 6.99
C CYS A 98 0.71 -14.37 7.42
N ASP A 99 -0.25 -15.13 6.90
CA ASP A 99 -0.36 -16.56 7.19
C ASP A 99 0.82 -17.33 6.61
N VAL A 100 1.42 -18.17 7.45
CA VAL A 100 2.55 -19.02 7.09
C VAL A 100 2.06 -20.45 7.01
N TRP A 101 2.21 -21.08 5.84
CA TRP A 101 1.79 -22.47 5.59
C TRP A 101 0.31 -22.74 5.98
N GLY A 102 -0.56 -21.76 5.71
CA GLY A 102 -1.99 -21.84 6.05
C GLY A 102 -2.31 -21.64 7.53
N LYS A 103 -1.33 -21.30 8.37
CA LYS A 103 -1.53 -21.03 9.80
C LYS A 103 -1.62 -19.54 10.07
N ARG A 104 -2.57 -19.16 10.91
CA ARG A 104 -2.72 -17.80 11.40
C ARG A 104 -1.48 -17.42 12.20
N THR A 105 -0.70 -16.46 11.75
CA THR A 105 0.63 -16.19 12.31
C THR A 105 0.68 -14.92 13.15
N PHE A 106 1.24 -15.04 14.35
CA PHE A 106 1.55 -13.93 15.26
C PHE A 106 3.05 -13.88 15.56
N VAL A 107 3.62 -12.68 15.53
CA VAL A 107 5.03 -12.42 15.87
C VAL A 107 5.10 -11.76 17.23
N HIS A 108 5.77 -12.42 18.16
CA HIS A 108 6.01 -12.01 19.55
C HIS A 108 7.45 -11.54 19.70
N PHE A 109 7.63 -10.38 20.31
CA PHE A 109 8.93 -9.76 20.48
C PHE A 109 8.86 -8.69 21.57
N GLN A 110 10.01 -8.18 21.99
CA GLN A 110 10.09 -7.07 22.94
C GLN A 110 10.42 -5.77 22.23
N THR A 111 9.53 -4.78 22.33
CA THR A 111 9.85 -3.41 21.94
C THR A 111 10.69 -2.73 23.01
N ARG A 112 11.68 -1.94 22.59
CA ARG A 112 12.58 -1.21 23.47
C ARG A 112 12.20 0.25 23.54
N ARG A 113 12.28 0.81 24.75
CA ARG A 113 12.18 2.25 25.02
C ARG A 113 13.58 2.77 25.30
N PHE A 114 13.97 3.78 24.56
CA PHE A 114 15.26 4.46 24.66
C PHE A 114 15.11 5.80 25.36
N GLU A 115 16.19 6.27 25.96
CA GLU A 115 16.37 7.66 26.40
C GLU A 115 17.59 8.20 25.67
N CYS A 116 17.37 9.25 24.87
CA CYS A 116 18.43 9.85 24.08
C CYS A 116 19.49 10.49 25.00
N PRO A 117 20.78 10.15 24.86
CA PRO A 117 21.83 10.76 25.67
C PRO A 117 22.01 12.26 25.38
N GLU A 118 21.80 12.68 24.13
CA GLU A 118 22.01 14.08 23.71
C GLU A 118 20.91 15.05 24.18
N CYS A 119 19.64 14.66 24.10
CA CYS A 119 18.51 15.57 24.40
C CYS A 119 17.56 15.08 25.50
N GLY A 120 17.83 13.93 26.12
CA GLY A 120 16.99 13.34 27.17
C GLY A 120 15.62 12.83 26.69
N HIS A 121 15.31 12.92 25.40
CA HIS A 121 14.01 12.50 24.86
C HIS A 121 13.81 10.98 25.01
N ARG A 122 12.68 10.58 25.58
CA ARG A 122 12.28 9.18 25.73
C ARG A 122 11.37 8.73 24.60
N PHE A 123 11.79 7.71 23.87
CA PHE A 123 11.06 7.22 22.70
C PHE A 123 11.02 5.69 22.66
N THR A 124 10.04 5.13 21.93
CA THR A 124 10.03 3.70 21.60
C THR A 124 10.58 3.56 20.20
N GLU A 125 11.40 2.53 19.99
CA GLU A 125 12.01 2.29 18.67
C GLU A 125 10.98 2.16 17.55
N GLU A 126 11.35 2.62 16.37
CA GLU A 126 10.58 2.44 15.15
C GLU A 126 10.99 1.15 14.45
N LEU A 127 10.00 0.43 13.92
CA LEU A 127 10.19 -0.85 13.26
C LEU A 127 9.87 -0.70 11.78
N GLN A 128 10.71 -1.28 10.92
CA GLN A 128 10.54 -1.25 9.47
C GLN A 128 9.34 -2.10 9.05
N ALA A 129 9.18 -3.28 9.66
CA ALA A 129 8.08 -4.18 9.35
C ALA A 129 6.74 -3.76 9.98
N ILE A 130 6.75 -2.89 11.00
CA ILE A 130 5.56 -2.57 11.81
C ILE A 130 5.49 -1.07 12.10
N ALA A 131 4.50 -0.41 11.50
CA ALA A 131 4.27 1.01 11.75
C ALA A 131 3.94 1.31 13.23
N TRP A 132 4.18 2.56 13.63
CA TRP A 132 3.97 3.05 14.99
C TRP A 132 2.60 2.66 15.57
N ARG A 133 2.62 2.05 16.78
CA ARG A 133 1.45 1.59 17.56
C ARG A 133 0.50 0.64 16.81
N ARG A 134 0.93 0.01 15.72
CA ARG A 134 0.10 -0.95 14.99
C ARG A 134 0.15 -2.35 15.60
N ARG A 135 -0.90 -3.13 15.37
CA ARG A 135 -1.03 -4.52 15.83
C ARG A 135 -0.87 -5.52 14.68
N GLN A 136 -0.45 -5.02 13.52
CA GLN A 136 -0.32 -5.73 12.26
C GLN A 136 1.00 -5.32 11.62
N THR A 137 1.70 -6.25 10.96
CA THR A 137 2.81 -5.91 10.08
C THR A 137 2.31 -5.11 8.87
N ILE A 138 3.18 -4.28 8.29
CA ILE A 138 2.86 -3.47 7.12
C ILE A 138 2.46 -4.37 5.95
N ARG A 139 3.16 -5.48 5.74
CA ARG A 139 2.86 -6.46 4.69
C ARG A 139 1.51 -7.14 4.88
N PHE A 140 1.12 -7.46 6.12
CA PHE A 140 -0.21 -8.01 6.40
C PHE A 140 -1.30 -6.97 6.13
N GLU A 141 -1.10 -5.72 6.58
CA GLU A 141 -2.05 -4.65 6.27
C GLU A 141 -2.20 -4.44 4.76
N ARG A 142 -1.12 -4.59 3.99
CA ARG A 142 -1.14 -4.52 2.52
C ARG A 142 -2.00 -5.63 1.91
N GLN A 143 -1.83 -6.89 2.34
CA GLN A 143 -2.63 -8.01 1.84
C GLN A 143 -4.13 -7.80 2.13
N VAL A 144 -4.47 -7.33 3.33
CA VAL A 144 -5.87 -7.02 3.68
C VAL A 144 -6.42 -5.89 2.79
N TYR A 145 -5.62 -4.86 2.52
CA TYR A 145 -6.01 -3.77 1.62
C TYR A 145 -6.25 -4.27 0.19
N GLU A 146 -5.33 -5.07 -0.38
CA GLU A 146 -5.44 -5.62 -1.73
C GLU A 146 -6.66 -6.54 -1.85
N ALA A 147 -6.93 -7.37 -0.84
CA ALA A 147 -8.12 -8.21 -0.81
C ALA A 147 -9.44 -7.41 -0.81
N CYS A 148 -9.47 -6.24 -0.16
CA CYS A 148 -10.62 -5.34 -0.18
C CYS A 148 -10.89 -4.72 -1.56
N LEU A 149 -9.92 -4.74 -2.49
CA LEU A 149 -10.12 -4.21 -3.85
C LEU A 149 -10.97 -5.15 -4.71
N GLY A 150 -10.88 -6.46 -4.47
CA GLY A 150 -11.64 -7.49 -5.19
C GLY A 150 -12.82 -8.09 -4.40
N ASN A 151 -12.97 -7.78 -3.11
CA ASN A 151 -13.97 -8.38 -2.24
C ASN A 151 -14.69 -7.36 -1.36
N SER A 152 -15.84 -7.75 -0.82
CA SER A 152 -16.49 -6.97 0.24
C SER A 152 -15.60 -6.94 1.50
N LYS A 153 -15.73 -5.86 2.29
CA LYS A 153 -15.01 -5.74 3.57
C LYS A 153 -15.38 -6.88 4.53
N LYS A 154 -16.65 -7.30 4.52
CA LYS A 154 -17.14 -8.42 5.33
C LYS A 154 -16.46 -9.75 4.94
N ARG A 155 -16.42 -10.07 3.64
CA ARG A 155 -15.70 -11.26 3.17
C ARG A 155 -14.22 -11.21 3.52
N THR A 156 -13.60 -10.04 3.37
CA THR A 156 -12.19 -9.84 3.76
C THR A 156 -11.99 -10.04 5.26
N ALA A 157 -12.90 -9.51 6.09
CA ALA A 157 -12.89 -9.70 7.53
C ALA A 157 -13.00 -11.18 7.91
N GLU A 158 -13.89 -11.94 7.26
CA GLU A 158 -14.01 -13.39 7.43
C GLU A 158 -12.74 -14.13 7.01
N THR A 159 -12.21 -13.85 5.81
CA THR A 159 -11.00 -14.51 5.28
C THR A 159 -9.78 -14.33 6.18
N PHE A 160 -9.54 -13.11 6.66
CA PHE A 160 -8.41 -12.85 7.56
C PHE A 160 -8.76 -13.02 9.04
N GLN A 161 -10.02 -13.38 9.34
CA GLN A 161 -10.67 -13.43 10.66
C GLN A 161 -10.37 -12.20 11.54
N LEU A 162 -10.52 -11.02 10.93
CA LEU A 162 -10.41 -9.71 11.58
C LEU A 162 -11.81 -9.16 11.87
N SER A 163 -11.91 -8.17 12.77
CA SER A 163 -13.15 -7.39 12.87
C SER A 163 -13.35 -6.50 11.65
N ASP A 164 -14.60 -6.28 11.25
CA ASP A 164 -14.97 -5.32 10.19
C ASP A 164 -14.39 -3.93 10.43
N THR A 165 -14.35 -3.51 11.70
CA THR A 165 -13.77 -2.23 12.14
C THR A 165 -12.26 -2.17 11.86
N THR A 166 -11.54 -3.27 12.06
CA THR A 166 -10.10 -3.37 11.79
C THR A 166 -9.84 -3.32 10.29
N VAL A 167 -10.56 -4.11 9.50
CA VAL A 167 -10.45 -4.10 8.04
C VAL A 167 -10.74 -2.71 7.47
N ASN A 168 -11.82 -2.06 7.91
CA ASN A 168 -12.16 -0.72 7.45
C ASN A 168 -11.09 0.32 7.81
N ARG A 169 -10.46 0.20 9.00
CA ARG A 169 -9.38 1.09 9.42
C ARG A 169 -8.10 0.88 8.63
N ILE A 170 -7.74 -0.38 8.32
CA ILE A 170 -6.62 -0.71 7.44
C ILE A 170 -6.88 -0.12 6.05
N PHE A 171 -8.04 -0.43 5.46
CA PHE A 171 -8.42 0.04 4.13
C PHE A 171 -8.34 1.57 4.00
N LYS A 172 -8.99 2.32 4.91
CA LYS A 172 -8.96 3.80 4.88
C LYS A 172 -7.53 4.37 4.94
N ARG A 173 -6.66 3.74 5.72
CA ARG A 173 -5.26 4.18 5.86
C ARG A 173 -4.46 3.95 4.59
N TRP A 174 -4.60 2.77 4.00
CA TRP A 174 -3.92 2.43 2.74
C TRP A 174 -4.44 3.26 1.57
N VAL A 175 -5.76 3.53 1.50
CA VAL A 175 -6.31 4.50 0.54
C VAL A 175 -5.68 5.88 0.72
N LYS A 176 -5.54 6.37 1.96
CA LYS A 176 -4.88 7.66 2.22
C LYS A 176 -3.42 7.66 1.77
N LYS A 177 -2.67 6.60 2.10
CA LYS A 177 -1.26 6.42 1.70
C LYS A 177 -1.12 6.40 0.17
N GLN A 178 -1.92 5.58 -0.51
CA GLN A 178 -1.95 5.47 -1.97
C GLN A 178 -2.33 6.78 -2.65
N ARG A 179 -3.27 7.56 -2.09
CA ARG A 179 -3.61 8.89 -2.61
C ARG A 179 -2.46 9.90 -2.46
N GLN A 180 -1.67 9.81 -1.40
CA GLN A 180 -0.51 10.68 -1.21
C GLN A 180 0.63 10.33 -2.17
N GLU A 181 0.83 9.03 -2.45
CA GLU A 181 1.82 8.53 -3.40
C GLU A 181 1.41 8.81 -4.86
N LYS A 182 0.11 8.69 -5.19
CA LYS A 182 -0.46 9.06 -6.48
C LYS A 182 -0.71 10.57 -6.56
N ARG A 183 0.36 11.37 -6.55
CA ARG A 183 0.28 12.72 -7.12
C ARG A 183 -0.03 12.60 -8.61
N PHE A 184 -1.00 13.36 -9.09
CA PHE A 184 -1.40 13.36 -10.50
C PHE A 184 -0.17 13.56 -11.37
N GLY A 185 0.15 12.57 -12.19
CA GLY A 185 1.15 12.75 -13.24
C GLY A 185 0.66 13.79 -14.25
N LEU A 186 1.53 14.16 -15.17
CA LEU A 186 1.16 15.01 -16.29
C LEU A 186 0.20 14.24 -17.22
N VAL A 187 -1.05 14.70 -17.32
CA VAL A 187 -2.13 14.07 -18.10
C VAL A 187 -2.33 14.87 -19.38
N ARG A 188 -2.23 14.22 -20.54
CA ARG A 188 -2.44 14.89 -21.84
C ARG A 188 -3.84 14.71 -22.39
N VAL A 189 -4.44 13.53 -22.20
CA VAL A 189 -5.79 13.20 -22.68
C VAL A 189 -6.67 12.87 -21.48
N LEU A 190 -7.58 13.79 -21.16
CA LEU A 190 -8.49 13.69 -20.03
C LEU A 190 -9.83 13.10 -20.48
N GLY A 191 -10.30 12.06 -19.79
CA GLY A 191 -11.66 11.53 -19.94
C GLY A 191 -12.56 12.09 -18.85
N ILE A 192 -13.77 12.51 -19.20
CA ILE A 192 -14.82 12.92 -18.26
C ILE A 192 -16.07 12.12 -18.59
N ASP A 193 -16.44 11.21 -17.69
CA ASP A 193 -17.58 10.31 -17.85
C ASP A 193 -18.57 10.42 -16.67
N GLU A 194 -19.85 10.12 -16.89
CA GLU A 194 -20.89 10.16 -15.88
C GLU A 194 -21.39 8.74 -15.54
N ILE A 195 -21.27 8.35 -14.27
CA ILE A 195 -21.79 7.07 -13.79
C ILE A 195 -23.00 7.26 -12.89
N SER A 196 -24.06 6.48 -13.14
CA SER A 196 -25.23 6.43 -12.25
C SER A 196 -24.96 5.51 -11.07
N LEU A 197 -24.89 6.06 -9.86
CA LEU A 197 -24.54 5.32 -8.63
C LEU A 197 -25.64 4.36 -8.16
N LYS A 198 -26.90 4.64 -8.48
CA LYS A 198 -28.05 3.80 -8.15
C LYS A 198 -29.06 3.84 -9.29
N LYS A 199 -29.51 2.66 -9.75
CA LYS A 199 -30.60 2.55 -10.72
C LYS A 199 -31.81 3.35 -10.19
N ARG A 200 -32.37 4.22 -11.03
CA ARG A 200 -33.58 5.05 -10.79
C ARG A 200 -33.47 6.22 -9.79
N HIS A 201 -32.29 6.53 -9.25
CA HIS A 201 -32.17 7.55 -8.17
C HIS A 201 -31.59 8.92 -8.55
N LYS A 202 -31.37 9.24 -9.84
CA LYS A 202 -30.76 10.52 -10.31
C LYS A 202 -29.47 10.92 -9.55
N GLN A 203 -28.79 9.95 -8.93
CA GLN A 203 -27.53 10.14 -8.23
C GLN A 203 -26.40 9.75 -9.17
N PHE A 204 -25.70 10.77 -9.65
CA PHE A 204 -24.63 10.63 -10.63
C PHE A 204 -23.29 11.01 -9.99
N ALA A 205 -22.24 10.31 -10.36
CA ALA A 205 -20.86 10.71 -10.08
C ALA A 205 -20.14 10.96 -11.40
N VAL A 206 -19.17 11.88 -11.39
CA VAL A 206 -18.33 12.13 -12.57
C VAL A 206 -17.00 11.43 -12.36
N VAL A 207 -16.61 10.59 -13.31
CA VAL A 207 -15.32 9.91 -13.35
C VAL A 207 -14.38 10.72 -14.23
N ILE A 208 -13.25 11.11 -13.67
CA ILE A 208 -12.15 11.75 -14.38
C ILE A 208 -11.06 10.71 -14.59
N SER A 209 -10.61 10.52 -15.82
CA SER A 209 -9.63 9.51 -16.20
C SER A 209 -8.50 10.09 -17.06
N ASP A 210 -7.35 9.44 -17.02
CA ASP A 210 -6.29 9.59 -18.01
C ASP A 210 -6.52 8.50 -19.07
N LEU A 211 -6.88 8.93 -20.28
CA LEU A 211 -7.21 8.01 -21.37
C LEU A 211 -5.98 7.41 -22.02
N GLU A 212 -4.80 8.03 -21.91
CA GLU A 212 -3.55 7.44 -22.41
C GLU A 212 -3.05 6.36 -21.45
N ARG A 213 -3.19 6.57 -20.14
CA ARG A 213 -2.77 5.58 -19.11
C ARG A 213 -3.86 4.59 -18.72
N HIS A 214 -5.06 4.72 -19.27
CA HIS A 214 -6.24 3.93 -18.93
C HIS A 214 -6.48 3.84 -17.42
N CYS A 215 -6.38 4.96 -16.70
CA CYS A 215 -6.53 4.98 -15.25
C CYS A 215 -7.48 6.08 -14.76
N VAL A 216 -8.17 5.81 -13.65
CA VAL A 216 -9.06 6.80 -13.00
C VAL A 216 -8.23 7.75 -12.15
N LEU A 217 -8.39 9.04 -12.41
CA LEU A 217 -7.75 10.14 -11.70
C LEU A 217 -8.61 10.58 -10.51
N ALA A 218 -9.92 10.77 -10.72
CA ALA A 218 -10.84 11.20 -9.67
C ALA A 218 -12.26 10.69 -9.89
N VAL A 219 -13.03 10.58 -8.81
CA VAL A 219 -14.47 10.37 -8.85
C VAL A 219 -15.12 11.48 -8.05
N LEU A 220 -15.85 12.35 -8.74
CA LEU A 220 -16.51 13.50 -8.17
C LEU A 220 -17.92 13.12 -7.70
N PRO A 221 -18.37 13.62 -6.54
CA PRO A 221 -19.60 13.17 -5.90
C PRO A 221 -20.90 13.55 -6.64
N ASN A 222 -20.81 14.45 -7.62
CA ASN A 222 -21.94 14.90 -8.41
C ASN A 222 -21.46 15.51 -9.73
N ARG A 223 -22.40 15.68 -10.66
CA ARG A 223 -22.19 16.32 -11.97
C ARG A 223 -22.35 17.85 -11.98
N LYS A 224 -22.34 18.50 -10.81
CA LYS A 224 -22.48 19.97 -10.76
C LYS A 224 -21.19 20.62 -11.25
N HIS A 225 -21.37 21.68 -12.03
CA HIS A 225 -20.30 22.54 -12.53
C HIS A 225 -19.30 22.98 -11.44
N GLU A 226 -19.79 23.41 -10.29
CA GLU A 226 -18.95 23.83 -9.15
C GLU A 226 -18.01 22.73 -8.66
N THR A 227 -18.45 21.47 -8.69
CA THR A 227 -17.66 20.32 -8.22
C THR A 227 -16.52 20.04 -9.18
N LEU A 228 -16.78 20.11 -10.50
CA LEU A 228 -15.75 19.93 -11.52
C LEU A 228 -14.76 21.11 -11.50
N LYS A 229 -15.24 22.34 -11.35
CA LYS A 229 -14.38 23.53 -11.19
C LYS A 229 -13.45 23.40 -9.98
N LYS A 230 -13.99 23.03 -8.82
CA LYS A 230 -13.19 22.81 -7.60
C LYS A 230 -12.11 21.76 -7.81
N TRP A 231 -12.41 20.69 -8.55
CA TRP A 231 -11.40 19.68 -8.87
C TRP A 231 -10.31 20.24 -9.80
N LEU A 232 -10.69 20.96 -10.85
CA LEU A 232 -9.73 21.62 -11.74
C LEU A 232 -8.83 22.61 -11.00
N ASP A 233 -9.37 23.32 -10.00
CA ASP A 233 -8.64 24.24 -9.10
C ASP A 233 -7.61 23.54 -8.20
N THR A 234 -7.65 22.20 -8.10
CA THR A 234 -6.59 21.44 -7.43
C THR A 234 -5.39 21.12 -8.32
N LEU A 235 -5.52 21.30 -9.63
CA LEU A 235 -4.42 21.08 -10.59
C LEU A 235 -3.49 22.28 -10.64
N SER A 236 -2.18 22.04 -10.71
CA SER A 236 -1.19 23.10 -10.96
C SER A 236 -1.34 23.67 -12.38
N ASP A 237 -0.81 24.87 -12.61
CA ASP A 237 -0.81 25.49 -13.95
C ASP A 237 -0.09 24.63 -14.99
N GLU A 238 0.99 23.94 -14.60
CA GLU A 238 1.71 22.98 -15.43
C GLU A 238 0.80 21.81 -15.85
N GLN A 239 0.06 21.23 -14.90
CA GLN A 239 -0.87 20.14 -15.17
C GLN A 239 -2.01 20.57 -16.10
N ARG A 240 -2.54 21.78 -15.91
CA ARG A 240 -3.59 22.35 -16.77
C ARG A 240 -3.10 22.58 -18.20
N THR A 241 -1.88 23.11 -18.35
CA THR A 241 -1.30 23.46 -19.65
C THR A 241 -0.98 22.23 -20.50
N ILE A 242 -0.66 21.10 -19.86
CA ILE A 242 -0.31 19.86 -20.57
C ILE A 242 -1.54 19.09 -21.08
N ILE A 243 -2.74 19.36 -20.56
CA ILE A 243 -3.98 18.76 -21.06
C ILE A 243 -4.24 19.27 -22.49
N LYS A 244 -4.07 18.39 -23.48
CA LYS A 244 -4.23 18.67 -24.92
C LYS A 244 -5.55 18.18 -25.48
N THR A 245 -6.25 17.30 -24.79
CA THR A 245 -7.52 16.77 -25.26
C THR A 245 -8.39 16.42 -24.07
N VAL A 246 -9.66 16.78 -24.14
CA VAL A 246 -10.68 16.32 -23.20
C VAL A 246 -11.77 15.59 -23.99
N SER A 247 -11.93 14.31 -23.69
CA SER A 247 -13.01 13.47 -24.22
C SER A 247 -14.12 13.39 -23.18
N MET A 248 -15.35 13.68 -23.59
CA MET A 248 -16.52 13.68 -22.70
C MET A 248 -17.79 13.27 -23.45
N ASP A 249 -18.75 12.70 -22.74
CA ASP A 249 -20.07 12.44 -23.32
C ASP A 249 -20.84 13.76 -23.57
N MET A 250 -21.71 13.79 -24.58
CA MET A 250 -22.39 14.98 -25.14
C MET A 250 -23.50 15.54 -24.23
N TRP A 251 -23.25 15.68 -22.94
CA TRP A 251 -24.16 16.39 -22.06
C TRP A 251 -23.88 17.90 -22.07
N GLY A 252 -24.81 18.69 -22.59
CA GLY A 252 -24.60 20.09 -22.98
C GLY A 252 -24.06 21.03 -21.89
N HIS A 253 -24.32 20.74 -20.61
CA HIS A 253 -23.80 21.54 -19.49
C HIS A 253 -22.30 21.31 -19.24
N ILE A 254 -21.78 20.09 -19.45
CA ILE A 254 -20.36 19.77 -19.25
C ILE A 254 -19.53 20.23 -20.45
N VAL A 255 -20.08 20.15 -21.67
CA VAL A 255 -19.43 20.63 -22.90
C VAL A 255 -19.20 22.14 -22.85
N THR A 256 -20.21 22.91 -22.47
CA THR A 256 -20.12 24.39 -22.40
C THR A 256 -19.06 24.83 -21.38
N PHE A 257 -18.99 24.14 -20.25
CA PHE A 257 -18.01 24.41 -19.21
C PHE A 257 -16.59 23.99 -19.60
N SER A 258 -16.44 22.82 -20.20
CA SER A 258 -15.12 22.36 -20.64
C SER A 258 -14.57 23.28 -21.73
N ARG A 259 -15.43 23.85 -22.60
CA ARG A 259 -15.04 24.87 -23.57
C ARG A 259 -14.55 26.18 -22.94
N SER A 260 -15.10 26.57 -21.78
CA SER A 260 -14.65 27.78 -21.09
C SER A 260 -13.31 27.61 -20.37
N ILE A 261 -12.91 26.37 -20.06
CA ILE A 261 -11.65 26.06 -19.36
C ILE A 261 -10.56 25.53 -20.28
N PHE A 262 -10.92 24.72 -21.29
CA PHE A 262 -10.03 24.10 -22.26
C PHE A 262 -10.39 24.57 -23.68
N PRO A 263 -10.23 25.88 -23.99
CA PRO A 263 -10.75 26.48 -25.23
C PRO A 263 -10.14 25.93 -26.52
N LYS A 264 -9.03 25.18 -26.45
CA LYS A 264 -8.28 24.69 -27.63
C LYS A 264 -8.41 23.18 -27.90
N HIS A 265 -9.12 22.40 -27.09
CA HIS A 265 -8.76 20.98 -26.91
C HIS A 265 -9.93 20.01 -26.62
N ILE A 266 -11.07 20.14 -27.30
CA ILE A 266 -12.23 19.26 -27.06
C ILE A 266 -12.52 18.43 -28.31
N VAL A 267 -12.54 17.11 -28.14
CA VAL A 267 -12.95 16.11 -29.15
C VAL A 267 -14.17 15.37 -28.61
#